data_AF-A0A4Q6B9F6-F1
#
_entry.id   AF-A0A4Q6B9F6-F1
#
_cell.length_a   1.000
_cell.length_b   1.000
_cell.length_c   1.000
_cell.angle_alpha   90.00
_cell.angle_beta   90.00
_cell.angle_gamma   90.00
#
_symmetry.space_group_name_H-M   'P 1'
#
loop_
_entity.id
_entity.type
_entity.pdbx_description
1 polymer ?
#
loop_
_entity_poly.entity_id
_entity_poly.type
_entity_poly.pdbx_seq_one_letter_code
_entity_poly.pdbx_strand_id
1 'polypeptide(L)'
;MAGDYSKDEAHASPAPAFTFNCAQCGSPIQVNVPGQSLTFACRSCSAIVQEDSKGNRIIAQTSQKSVYKPLFELGAKVDFRGDKWQILGFMVRSDEEEQFFWREYLLFNPYLGYRFLTESDGHWNFMHTTKIVPTVSAQHRRWMGTLYKNYYRGSAKVQYVLGEFYWRVKVGDVVQVQDFIAPPDIISAEIDDSEIVWTAGKYVSPDDIQKSFKLFGPMPALVGTAPNQPEKFTKTRNQMLYHWLGFVVLIFLIQLALGSGQKINLFQTTLQRPVKGDEVMRTESFMIDKDQANLEISIAAPLQQNWLEVVGTVVPEDNQGQAFGFQRELARYTYEEAEDNVVQDSADLFFPHLPKG
;
A
#
# COMPACT_ATOMS: atom_id res chain seq x y z
N MET A 1 -16.82 -4.00 26.80
CA MET A 1 -16.99 -4.73 28.06
C MET A 1 -15.60 -5.17 28.49
N ALA A 2 -15.06 -4.52 29.52
CA ALA A 2 -13.74 -4.81 30.07
C ALA A 2 -13.83 -6.13 30.84
N GLY A 3 -13.10 -7.14 30.36
CA GLY A 3 -12.98 -8.44 31.04
C GLY A 3 -12.10 -8.30 32.26
N ASP A 4 -12.66 -8.74 33.38
CA ASP A 4 -12.11 -8.76 34.73
C ASP A 4 -10.79 -9.55 34.77
N TYR A 5 -9.67 -8.88 35.03
CA TYR A 5 -8.40 -9.53 35.29
C TYR A 5 -8.39 -10.00 36.74
N SER A 6 -8.68 -11.28 36.93
CA SER A 6 -8.47 -12.03 38.16
C SER A 6 -7.09 -11.72 38.75
N LYS A 7 -7.11 -10.92 39.82
CA LYS A 7 -6.02 -10.82 40.81
C LYS A 7 -6.11 -12.08 41.65
N ASP A 8 -5.25 -13.07 41.45
CA ASP A 8 -4.88 -14.07 42.46
C ASP A 8 -3.80 -15.03 41.89
N GLU A 9 -2.62 -14.50 41.55
CA GLU A 9 -1.38 -15.27 41.56
C GLU A 9 -0.37 -14.49 42.40
N ALA A 10 -0.04 -15.01 43.59
CA ALA A 10 0.96 -14.41 44.46
C ALA A 10 2.35 -14.55 43.81
N HIS A 11 2.78 -13.53 43.06
CA HIS A 11 4.13 -13.45 42.55
C HIS A 11 5.11 -13.34 43.74
N ALA A 12 5.88 -14.41 43.98
CA ALA A 12 6.99 -14.39 44.92
C ALA A 12 7.91 -13.21 44.61
N SER A 13 8.34 -12.45 45.63
CA SER A 13 9.30 -11.37 45.42
C SER A 13 10.55 -11.91 44.73
N PRO A 14 11.03 -11.26 43.66
CA PRO A 14 12.20 -11.74 42.94
C PRO A 14 13.40 -11.79 43.88
N ALA A 15 14.14 -12.90 43.82
CA ALA A 15 15.38 -13.06 44.58
C ALA A 15 16.37 -11.94 44.22
N PRO A 16 17.23 -11.52 45.18
CA PRO A 16 18.11 -10.38 44.98
C PRO A 16 19.13 -10.66 43.88
N ALA A 17 19.28 -9.70 42.96
CA ALA A 17 20.27 -9.76 41.89
C ALA A 17 21.68 -10.06 42.44
N PHE A 18 22.44 -10.89 41.73
CA PHE A 18 23.80 -11.27 42.12
C PHE A 18 24.73 -11.27 40.91
N THR A 19 26.01 -11.52 41.14
CA THR A 19 27.02 -11.59 40.08
C THR A 19 27.84 -12.86 40.24
N PHE A 20 28.26 -13.45 39.12
CA PHE A 20 29.24 -14.54 39.10
C PHE A 20 30.26 -14.31 37.99
N ASN A 21 31.43 -14.93 38.07
CA ASN A 21 32.48 -14.74 37.07
C ASN A 21 32.28 -15.70 35.89
N CYS A 22 32.47 -15.19 34.68
CA CYS A 22 32.50 -16.00 33.47
C CYS A 22 33.65 -17.00 33.54
N ALA A 23 33.35 -18.30 33.47
CA ALA A 23 34.37 -19.35 33.49
C ALA A 23 35.34 -19.30 32.29
N GLN A 24 34.99 -18.61 31.21
CA GLN A 24 35.84 -18.47 30.02
C GLN A 24 36.87 -17.33 30.13
N CYS A 25 36.47 -16.16 30.64
CA CYS A 25 37.32 -14.94 30.61
C CYS A 25 37.46 -14.22 31.94
N GLY A 26 36.83 -14.71 33.01
CA GLY A 26 36.87 -14.12 34.35
C GLY A 26 36.00 -12.88 34.55
N SER A 27 35.45 -12.29 33.49
CA SER A 27 34.61 -11.09 33.59
C SER A 27 33.33 -11.34 34.40
N PRO A 28 32.85 -10.37 35.18
CA PRO A 28 31.62 -10.50 35.95
C PRO A 28 30.39 -10.57 35.03
N ILE A 29 29.49 -11.51 35.31
CA ILE A 29 28.17 -11.66 34.72
C ILE A 29 27.13 -11.34 35.79
N GLN A 30 26.42 -10.23 35.60
CA GLN A 30 25.31 -9.82 36.44
C GLN A 30 24.05 -10.61 36.10
N VAL A 31 23.38 -11.13 37.13
CA VAL A 31 22.08 -11.82 37.04
C VAL A 31 21.03 -10.94 37.69
N ASN A 32 20.10 -10.45 36.90
CA ASN A 32 19.08 -9.50 37.33
C ASN A 32 17.81 -10.20 37.81
N VAL A 33 17.50 -11.38 37.27
CA VAL A 33 16.31 -12.17 37.63
C VAL A 33 16.71 -13.58 38.08
N PRO A 34 17.34 -13.71 39.26
CA PRO A 34 17.72 -15.01 39.82
C PRO A 34 16.54 -15.97 39.93
N GLY A 35 16.76 -17.23 39.59
CA GLY A 35 15.75 -18.29 39.67
C GLY A 35 14.75 -18.33 38.51
N GLN A 36 14.77 -17.35 37.60
CA GLN A 36 13.97 -17.38 36.37
C GLN A 36 14.83 -17.45 35.10
N SER A 37 16.11 -17.13 35.20
CA SER A 37 17.05 -17.11 34.08
C SER A 37 17.81 -18.42 33.97
N LEU A 38 17.88 -18.96 32.74
CA LEU A 38 18.54 -20.22 32.43
C LEU A 38 19.79 -20.04 31.56
N THR A 39 19.90 -18.92 30.85
CA THR A 39 21.04 -18.63 29.98
C THR A 39 21.63 -17.26 30.29
N PHE A 40 22.97 -17.20 30.32
CA PHE A 40 23.76 -16.01 30.58
C PHE A 40 24.89 -15.92 29.55
N ALA A 41 24.74 -15.02 28.59
CA ALA A 41 25.74 -14.74 27.57
C ALA A 41 26.64 -13.57 28.02
N CYS A 42 27.93 -13.87 28.21
CA CYS A 42 28.91 -12.95 28.77
C CYS A 42 29.09 -11.73 27.87
N ARG A 43 28.95 -10.52 28.44
CA ARG A 43 29.09 -9.27 27.67
C ARG A 43 30.51 -8.99 27.20
N SER A 44 31.52 -9.60 27.84
CA SER A 44 32.93 -9.32 27.53
C SER A 44 33.49 -10.26 26.46
N CYS A 45 33.19 -11.56 26.53
CA CYS A 45 33.72 -12.55 25.57
C CYS A 45 32.64 -13.24 24.72
N SER A 46 31.36 -12.92 24.92
CA SER A 46 30.22 -13.54 24.23
C SER A 46 30.12 -15.07 24.40
N ALA A 47 30.73 -15.64 25.44
CA ALA A 47 30.52 -17.05 25.79
C ALA A 47 29.13 -17.25 26.41
N ILE A 48 28.44 -18.33 26.05
CA ILE A 48 27.13 -18.68 26.60
C ILE A 48 27.32 -19.63 27.77
N VAL A 49 26.83 -19.22 28.93
CA VAL A 49 26.75 -20.03 30.15
C VAL A 49 25.30 -20.41 30.37
N GLN A 50 25.01 -21.68 30.64
CA GLN A 50 23.66 -22.15 30.95
C GLN A 50 23.61 -22.80 32.32
N GLU A 51 22.44 -22.73 32.95
CA GLU A 51 22.15 -23.42 34.19
C GLU A 51 21.61 -24.84 33.91
N ASP A 52 22.27 -25.85 34.48
CA ASP A 52 21.83 -27.24 34.41
C ASP A 52 20.64 -27.50 35.36
N SER A 53 20.12 -28.73 35.38
CA SER A 53 18.99 -29.10 36.25
C SER A 53 19.28 -29.07 37.75
N LYS A 54 20.56 -28.95 38.13
CA LYS A 54 21.03 -28.88 39.52
C LYS A 54 21.44 -27.46 39.93
N GLY A 55 21.26 -26.46 39.05
CA GLY A 55 21.67 -25.08 39.30
C GLY A 55 23.15 -24.79 38.99
N ASN A 56 23.89 -25.74 38.42
CA ASN A 56 25.29 -25.51 38.06
C ASN A 56 25.38 -24.72 36.77
N ARG A 57 26.34 -23.79 36.72
CA ARG A 57 26.59 -22.94 35.56
C ARG A 57 27.70 -23.52 34.72
N ILE A 58 27.35 -23.96 33.52
CA ILE A 58 28.28 -24.60 32.58
C ILE A 58 28.44 -23.74 31.33
N ILE A 59 29.64 -23.73 30.74
CA ILE A 59 29.83 -23.14 29.42
C ILE A 59 29.11 -24.03 28.41
N ALA A 60 27.99 -23.55 27.88
CA ALA A 60 27.21 -24.26 26.86
C ALA A 60 27.79 -24.02 25.47
N GLN A 61 28.29 -22.80 25.20
CA GLN A 61 29.01 -22.46 23.97
C GLN A 61 30.14 -21.50 24.28
N THR A 62 31.29 -21.69 23.60
CA THR A 62 32.47 -20.83 23.73
C THR A 62 32.23 -19.44 23.15
N SER A 63 33.22 -18.56 23.27
CA SER A 63 33.15 -17.18 22.80
C SER A 63 32.71 -17.08 21.35
N GLN A 64 31.62 -16.36 21.12
CA GLN A 64 31.16 -15.97 19.79
C GLN A 64 31.99 -14.80 19.28
N LYS A 65 32.10 -14.65 17.95
CA LYS A 65 32.68 -13.44 17.36
C LYS A 65 31.74 -12.26 17.66
N SER A 66 32.23 -11.29 18.42
CA SER A 66 31.45 -10.09 18.78
C SER A 66 31.30 -9.15 17.58
N VAL A 67 30.33 -9.42 16.71
CA VAL A 67 30.05 -8.62 15.50
C VAL A 67 28.93 -7.60 15.75
N TYR A 68 27.99 -7.90 16.64
CA TYR A 68 26.80 -7.10 16.87
C TYR A 68 26.89 -6.29 18.15
N LYS A 69 26.45 -5.02 18.09
CA LYS A 69 26.36 -4.13 19.24
C LYS A 69 24.89 -3.84 19.55
N PRO A 70 24.42 -4.13 20.77
CA PRO A 70 23.10 -3.72 21.22
C PRO A 70 22.94 -2.20 21.15
N LEU A 71 21.78 -1.71 20.73
CA LEU A 71 21.40 -0.31 20.79
C LEU A 71 21.16 0.14 22.23
N PHE A 72 20.57 -0.74 23.04
CA PHE A 72 20.30 -0.48 24.44
C PHE A 72 21.32 -1.16 25.34
N GLU A 73 21.67 -0.49 26.43
CA GLU A 73 22.50 -1.08 27.47
C GLU A 73 21.74 -2.20 28.20
N LEU A 74 22.35 -3.40 28.22
CA LEU A 74 21.79 -4.52 28.95
C LEU A 74 21.82 -4.24 30.46
N GLY A 75 20.78 -4.61 31.18
CA GLY A 75 20.54 -4.32 32.59
C GLY A 75 19.89 -2.95 32.84
N ALA A 76 19.84 -2.07 31.83
CA ALA A 76 19.23 -0.76 31.97
C ALA A 76 17.73 -0.86 32.27
N LYS A 77 17.24 0.10 33.06
CA LYS A 77 15.82 0.23 33.39
C LYS A 77 15.23 1.39 32.58
N VAL A 78 14.08 1.14 31.97
CA VAL A 78 13.39 2.08 31.09
C VAL A 78 11.92 2.16 31.45
N ASP A 79 11.33 3.34 31.26
CA ASP A 79 9.88 3.54 31.34
C ASP A 79 9.33 3.50 29.91
N PHE A 80 8.47 2.52 29.61
CA PHE A 80 7.88 2.37 28.29
C PHE A 80 6.41 1.97 28.40
N ARG A 81 5.54 2.72 27.72
CA ARG A 81 4.08 2.54 27.73
C ARG A 81 3.44 2.59 29.14
N GLY A 82 4.05 3.33 30.05
CA GLY A 82 3.56 3.51 31.43
C GLY A 82 4.11 2.50 32.43
N ASP A 83 4.87 1.51 31.96
CA ASP A 83 5.44 0.46 32.80
C ASP A 83 6.97 0.53 32.84
N LYS A 84 7.53 0.04 33.96
CA LYS A 84 8.97 -0.10 34.13
C LYS A 84 9.44 -1.43 33.57
N TRP A 85 10.48 -1.38 32.74
CA TRP A 85 11.09 -2.56 32.16
C TRP A 85 12.58 -2.58 32.43
N GLN A 86 13.14 -3.77 32.63
CA GLN A 86 14.57 -3.99 32.65
C GLN A 86 14.97 -4.78 31.40
N ILE A 87 15.98 -4.30 30.67
CA ILE A 87 16.49 -4.97 29.46
C ILE A 87 17.43 -6.07 29.91
N LEU A 88 17.11 -7.33 29.65
CA LEU A 88 17.88 -8.47 30.14
C LEU A 88 18.82 -9.03 29.07
N GLY A 89 18.28 -9.24 27.87
CA GLY A 89 18.96 -9.96 26.80
C GLY A 89 18.88 -9.21 25.48
N PHE A 90 19.83 -9.50 24.61
CA PHE A 90 19.89 -9.07 23.22
C PHE A 90 20.26 -10.27 22.36
N MET A 91 19.51 -10.52 21.30
CA MET A 91 19.86 -11.52 20.31
C MET A 91 19.68 -11.00 18.90
N VAL A 92 20.41 -11.62 17.97
CA VAL A 92 20.25 -11.40 16.53
C VAL A 92 19.79 -12.71 15.94
N ARG A 93 18.78 -12.64 15.09
CA ARG A 93 18.28 -13.76 14.31
C ARG A 93 18.32 -13.42 12.83
N SER A 94 18.31 -14.47 12.04
CA SER A 94 18.14 -14.38 10.59
C SER A 94 17.18 -15.46 10.13
N ASP A 95 16.79 -15.41 8.87
CA ASP A 95 16.36 -16.62 8.19
C ASP A 95 17.53 -17.60 8.03
N GLU A 96 17.22 -18.82 7.62
CA GLU A 96 18.21 -19.89 7.48
C GLU A 96 19.19 -19.65 6.33
N GLU A 97 18.77 -18.94 5.28
CA GLU A 97 19.61 -18.51 4.17
C GLU A 97 20.41 -17.22 4.46
N GLU A 98 20.24 -16.65 5.67
CA GLU A 98 20.92 -15.44 6.13
C GLU A 98 20.74 -14.24 5.17
N GLN A 99 19.58 -14.16 4.51
CA GLN A 99 19.20 -13.08 3.60
C GLN A 99 18.74 -11.83 4.35
N PHE A 100 18.08 -12.00 5.49
CA PHE A 100 17.64 -10.89 6.31
C PHE A 100 17.85 -11.15 7.80
N PHE A 101 18.15 -10.09 8.53
CA PHE A 101 18.47 -10.14 9.95
C PHE A 101 17.52 -9.25 10.74
N TRP A 102 17.23 -9.65 11.95
CA TRP A 102 16.52 -8.82 12.92
C TRP A 102 17.13 -8.99 14.31
N ARG A 103 16.88 -7.99 15.14
CA ARG A 103 17.36 -7.90 16.51
C ARG A 103 16.19 -8.08 17.45
N GLU A 104 16.42 -8.75 18.57
CA GLU A 104 15.41 -8.91 19.61
C GLU A 104 16.02 -8.57 20.97
N TYR A 105 15.30 -7.76 21.75
CA TYR A 105 15.63 -7.46 23.13
C TYR A 105 14.60 -8.13 24.03
N LEU A 106 15.08 -8.82 25.06
CA LEU A 106 14.25 -9.37 26.11
C LEU A 106 14.11 -8.35 27.24
N LEU A 107 12.89 -7.94 27.54
CA LEU A 107 12.55 -7.01 28.61
C LEU A 107 11.78 -7.76 29.71
N PHE A 108 11.99 -7.35 30.95
CA PHE A 108 11.33 -7.94 32.11
C PHE A 108 10.69 -6.88 33.00
N ASN A 109 9.50 -7.23 33.49
CA ASN A 109 8.80 -6.53 34.55
C ASN A 109 8.31 -7.58 35.56
N PRO A 110 8.54 -7.39 36.88
CA PRO A 110 8.19 -8.39 37.89
C PRO A 110 6.68 -8.67 38.02
N TYR A 111 5.82 -7.76 37.55
CA TYR A 111 4.37 -7.87 37.60
C TYR A 111 3.76 -8.26 36.25
N LEU A 112 4.39 -7.87 35.13
CA LEU A 112 3.85 -8.07 33.78
C LEU A 112 4.55 -9.19 32.99
N GLY A 113 5.61 -9.75 33.57
CA GLY A 113 6.43 -10.80 32.97
C GLY A 113 7.36 -10.28 31.88
N TYR A 114 7.61 -11.12 30.88
CA TYR A 114 8.55 -10.84 29.79
C TYR A 114 7.89 -10.16 28.59
N ARG A 115 8.66 -9.31 27.91
CA ARG A 115 8.31 -8.70 26.63
C ARG A 115 9.49 -8.77 25.68
N PHE A 116 9.17 -8.78 24.39
CA PHE A 116 10.15 -8.72 23.32
C PHE A 116 10.03 -7.37 22.63
N LEU A 117 11.16 -6.71 22.44
CA LEU A 117 11.26 -5.56 21.56
C LEU A 117 12.08 -6.00 20.35
N THR A 118 11.43 -6.17 19.21
CA THR A 118 12.08 -6.63 17.98
C THR A 118 12.32 -5.47 17.03
N GLU A 119 13.44 -5.49 16.32
CA GLU A 119 13.83 -4.50 15.33
C GLU A 119 14.31 -5.18 14.05
N SER A 120 13.72 -4.77 12.92
CA SER A 120 14.12 -5.20 11.58
C SER A 120 14.08 -3.99 10.68
N ASP A 121 15.18 -3.68 10.00
CA ASP A 121 15.28 -2.56 9.06
C ASP A 121 14.81 -1.20 9.63
N GLY A 122 15.13 -0.97 10.91
CA GLY A 122 14.73 0.23 11.66
C GLY A 122 13.27 0.25 12.11
N HIS A 123 12.47 -0.76 11.79
CA HIS A 123 11.09 -0.91 12.22
C HIS A 123 10.99 -1.73 13.50
N TRP A 124 10.13 -1.30 14.44
CA TRP A 124 10.08 -1.86 15.79
C TRP A 124 8.74 -2.51 16.12
N ASN A 125 8.76 -3.60 16.88
CA ASN A 125 7.57 -4.23 17.44
C ASN A 125 7.75 -4.51 18.93
N PHE A 126 6.71 -4.25 19.72
CA PHE A 126 6.66 -4.62 21.13
C PHE A 126 5.67 -5.77 21.33
N MET A 127 6.19 -6.91 21.77
CA MET A 127 5.50 -8.20 21.74
C MET A 127 5.52 -8.90 23.10
N HIS A 128 4.58 -9.82 23.30
CA HIS A 128 4.48 -10.68 24.47
C HIS A 128 4.03 -12.08 24.07
N THR A 129 4.41 -13.09 24.85
CA THR A 129 3.87 -14.44 24.68
C THR A 129 2.41 -14.49 25.09
N THR A 130 1.63 -15.35 24.45
CA THR A 130 0.20 -15.55 24.76
C THR A 130 -0.13 -17.03 24.79
N LYS A 131 -0.98 -17.40 25.77
CA LYS A 131 -1.55 -18.76 25.87
C LYS A 131 -2.78 -18.93 24.97
N ILE A 132 -3.32 -17.83 24.44
CA ILE A 132 -4.53 -17.86 23.60
C ILE A 132 -4.11 -18.21 22.17
N VAL A 133 -4.39 -19.44 21.77
CA VAL A 133 -4.11 -19.94 20.42
C VAL A 133 -5.11 -19.35 19.41
N PRO A 134 -4.66 -18.75 18.30
CA PRO A 134 -5.54 -18.26 17.24
C PRO A 134 -6.34 -19.38 16.57
N THR A 135 -7.60 -19.10 16.24
CA THR A 135 -8.44 -20.03 15.50
C THR A 135 -8.11 -20.01 14.00
N VAL A 136 -8.14 -21.18 13.38
CA VAL A 136 -7.82 -21.38 11.96
C VAL A 136 -9.02 -20.99 11.09
N SER A 137 -8.79 -20.14 10.08
CA SER A 137 -9.63 -20.09 8.87
C SER A 137 -8.77 -20.39 7.64
N ALA A 138 -9.40 -20.67 6.49
CA ALA A 138 -8.72 -21.16 5.29
C ALA A 138 -7.54 -20.28 4.80
N GLN A 139 -7.56 -18.97 5.09
CA GLN A 139 -6.52 -18.02 4.65
C GLN A 139 -6.09 -17.03 5.75
N HIS A 140 -6.74 -17.09 6.92
CA HIS A 140 -6.52 -16.13 8.00
C HIS A 140 -6.43 -16.84 9.35
N ARG A 141 -5.89 -16.12 10.34
CA ARG A 141 -5.96 -16.49 11.74
C ARG A 141 -6.87 -15.51 12.46
N ARG A 142 -7.81 -16.00 13.26
CA ARG A 142 -8.64 -15.13 14.09
C ARG A 142 -8.18 -15.22 15.53
N TRP A 143 -7.76 -14.08 16.08
CA TRP A 143 -7.25 -13.95 17.44
C TRP A 143 -7.93 -12.75 18.11
N MET A 144 -8.48 -12.97 19.32
CA MET A 144 -9.23 -11.96 20.08
C MET A 144 -10.31 -11.21 19.27
N GLY A 145 -10.98 -11.89 18.33
CA GLY A 145 -12.01 -11.30 17.47
C GLY A 145 -11.50 -10.59 16.22
N THR A 146 -10.20 -10.37 16.08
CA THR A 146 -9.58 -9.74 14.91
C THR A 146 -9.09 -10.79 13.91
N LEU A 147 -9.27 -10.52 12.62
CA LEU A 147 -8.79 -11.35 11.52
C LEU A 147 -7.39 -10.90 11.10
N TYR A 148 -6.43 -11.81 11.12
CA TYR A 148 -5.04 -11.60 10.72
C TYR A 148 -4.74 -12.34 9.42
N LYS A 149 -4.07 -11.67 8.48
CA LYS A 149 -3.64 -12.24 7.20
C LYS A 149 -2.25 -12.86 7.36
N ASN A 150 -2.00 -14.02 6.74
CA ASN A 150 -0.64 -14.56 6.69
C ASN A 150 0.28 -13.59 5.93
N TYR A 151 1.41 -13.27 6.55
CA TYR A 151 2.41 -12.37 5.99
C TYR A 151 3.68 -13.12 5.59
N TYR A 152 4.21 -13.91 6.53
CA TYR A 152 5.46 -14.63 6.35
C TYR A 152 5.35 -16.06 6.87
N ARG A 153 6.13 -16.95 6.26
CA ARG A 153 6.43 -18.30 6.73
C ARG A 153 7.86 -18.62 6.35
N GLY A 154 8.65 -19.10 7.31
CA GLY A 154 10.01 -19.54 7.08
C GLY A 154 10.64 -20.02 8.37
N SER A 155 11.95 -19.88 8.50
CA SER A 155 12.71 -20.29 9.67
C SER A 155 13.40 -19.09 10.32
N ALA A 156 13.67 -19.20 11.62
CA ALA A 156 14.44 -18.23 12.38
C ALA A 156 15.61 -18.92 13.06
N LYS A 157 16.83 -18.54 12.64
CA LYS A 157 18.09 -19.04 13.16
C LYS A 157 18.71 -18.03 14.11
N VAL A 158 19.15 -18.48 15.29
CA VAL A 158 19.85 -17.63 16.26
C VAL A 158 21.29 -17.43 15.82
N GLN A 159 21.67 -16.17 15.57
CA GLN A 159 22.99 -15.79 15.06
C GLN A 159 23.92 -15.26 16.15
N TYR A 160 23.35 -14.63 17.18
CA TYR A 160 24.14 -14.01 18.24
C TYR A 160 23.30 -13.80 19.50
N VAL A 161 23.92 -13.92 20.68
CA VAL A 161 23.24 -13.81 21.97
C VAL A 161 24.13 -13.08 22.97
N LEU A 162 23.55 -12.12 23.71
CA LEU A 162 24.15 -11.41 24.84
C LEU A 162 23.14 -11.23 25.98
N GLY A 163 23.62 -11.26 27.23
CA GLY A 163 22.79 -10.98 28.40
C GLY A 163 22.06 -12.21 28.93
N GLU A 164 20.88 -12.00 29.49
CA GLU A 164 20.16 -12.95 30.35
C GLU A 164 18.83 -13.38 29.71
N PHE A 165 18.55 -14.70 29.68
CA PHE A 165 17.35 -15.28 29.08
C PHE A 165 16.72 -16.36 29.96
N TYR A 166 15.39 -16.44 29.96
CA TYR A 166 14.61 -17.40 30.76
C TYR A 166 14.54 -18.81 30.15
N TRP A 167 15.07 -19.00 28.94
CA TRP A 167 15.16 -20.30 28.28
C TRP A 167 16.60 -20.62 27.86
N ARG A 168 16.85 -21.86 27.43
CA ARG A 168 18.18 -22.36 27.07
C ARG A 168 18.57 -22.04 25.63
N VAL A 169 18.59 -20.75 25.28
CA VAL A 169 18.98 -20.29 23.94
C VAL A 169 20.43 -20.65 23.60
N LYS A 170 20.68 -21.07 22.36
CA LYS A 170 22.01 -21.29 21.78
C LYS A 170 22.12 -20.65 20.41
N VAL A 171 23.32 -20.24 20.04
CA VAL A 171 23.61 -19.84 18.66
C VAL A 171 23.55 -21.08 17.77
N GLY A 172 22.88 -20.94 16.63
CA GLY A 172 22.58 -22.00 15.68
C GLY A 172 21.22 -22.68 15.89
N ASP A 173 20.49 -22.37 16.97
CA ASP A 173 19.12 -22.88 17.13
C ASP A 173 18.24 -22.37 15.98
N VAL A 174 17.45 -23.27 15.39
CA VAL A 174 16.53 -22.98 14.29
C VAL A 174 15.12 -23.42 14.67
N VAL A 175 14.15 -22.57 14.37
CA VAL A 175 12.73 -22.80 14.65
C VAL A 175 11.90 -22.30 13.47
N GLN A 176 10.78 -22.97 13.19
CA GLN A 176 9.87 -22.53 12.13
C GLN A 176 9.02 -21.36 12.63
N VAL A 177 8.87 -20.32 11.82
CA VAL A 177 8.15 -19.10 12.18
C VAL A 177 7.05 -18.83 11.17
N GLN A 178 5.89 -18.39 11.68
CA GLN A 178 4.79 -17.91 10.85
C GLN A 178 4.19 -16.64 11.41
N ASP A 179 4.27 -15.56 10.64
CA ASP A 179 3.74 -14.25 11.02
C ASP A 179 2.39 -13.98 10.36
N PHE A 180 1.49 -13.38 11.13
CA PHE A 180 0.20 -12.91 10.67
C PHE A 180 -0.03 -11.48 11.13
N ILE A 181 -0.51 -10.64 10.20
CA ILE A 181 -0.62 -9.20 10.43
C ILE A 181 -2.07 -8.72 10.34
N ALA A 182 -2.38 -7.74 11.17
CA ALA A 182 -3.55 -6.88 11.11
C ALA A 182 -3.11 -5.48 11.59
N PRO A 183 -2.39 -4.69 10.74
CA PRO A 183 -1.70 -3.47 11.16
C PRO A 183 -2.59 -2.56 12.03
N PRO A 184 -2.10 -2.07 13.20
CA PRO A 184 -0.73 -2.15 13.74
C PRO A 184 -0.35 -3.48 14.41
N ASP A 185 -1.26 -4.44 14.48
CA ASP A 185 -1.08 -5.65 15.28
C ASP A 185 -0.39 -6.76 14.47
N ILE A 186 0.40 -7.59 15.16
CA ILE A 186 1.04 -8.79 14.61
C ILE A 186 0.90 -9.93 15.62
N ILE A 187 0.69 -11.15 15.12
CA ILE A 187 0.82 -12.38 15.89
C ILE A 187 1.81 -13.29 15.17
N SER A 188 2.67 -13.95 15.91
CA SER A 188 3.68 -14.86 15.38
C SER A 188 3.59 -16.21 16.09
N ALA A 189 3.76 -17.28 15.32
CA ALA A 189 3.94 -18.63 15.84
C ALA A 189 5.37 -19.07 15.63
N GLU A 190 6.04 -19.46 16.71
CA GLU A 190 7.27 -20.22 16.69
C GLU A 190 6.94 -21.70 16.92
N ILE A 191 7.37 -22.57 16.01
CA ILE A 191 7.03 -23.98 15.96
C ILE A 191 8.33 -24.78 16.02
N ASP A 192 8.51 -25.50 17.10
CA ASP A 192 9.56 -26.52 17.23
C ASP A 192 8.96 -27.94 17.26
N ASP A 193 9.80 -28.95 17.47
CA ASP A 193 9.39 -30.35 17.47
C ASP A 193 8.46 -30.72 18.65
N SER A 194 8.43 -29.88 19.69
CA SER A 194 7.80 -30.16 20.98
C SER A 194 6.58 -29.28 21.25
N GLU A 195 6.61 -28.01 20.85
CA GLU A 195 5.59 -27.02 21.16
C GLU A 195 5.44 -25.93 20.10
N ILE A 196 4.30 -25.25 20.17
CA ILE A 196 4.02 -24.04 19.40
C ILE A 196 3.87 -22.88 20.37
N VAL A 197 4.77 -21.92 20.30
CA VAL A 197 4.73 -20.70 21.10
C VAL A 197 4.13 -19.58 20.29
N TRP A 198 3.07 -18.96 20.81
CA TRP A 198 2.45 -17.81 20.20
C TRP A 198 2.89 -16.53 20.87
N THR A 199 3.25 -15.55 20.05
CA THR A 199 3.50 -14.17 20.48
C THR A 199 2.52 -13.22 19.79
N ALA A 200 2.16 -12.16 20.49
CA ALA A 200 1.32 -11.09 19.98
C ALA A 200 1.99 -9.75 20.29
N GLY A 201 1.89 -8.80 19.38
CA GLY A 201 2.50 -7.51 19.55
C GLY A 201 1.97 -6.43 18.63
N LYS A 202 2.56 -5.26 18.78
CA LYS A 202 2.16 -4.07 18.03
C LYS A 202 3.37 -3.34 17.49
N TYR A 203 3.18 -2.75 16.31
CA TYR A 203 4.14 -1.83 15.72
C TYR A 203 4.38 -0.64 16.66
N VAL A 204 5.64 -0.23 16.76
CA VAL A 204 6.09 0.95 17.50
C VAL A 204 6.90 1.82 16.57
N SER A 205 6.67 3.12 16.59
CA SER A 205 7.45 4.04 15.77
C SER A 205 8.89 4.18 16.33
N PRO A 206 9.90 4.39 15.46
CA PRO A 206 11.26 4.65 15.92
C PRO A 206 11.36 5.86 16.84
N ASP A 207 10.54 6.89 16.60
CA ASP A 207 10.48 8.10 17.43
C ASP A 207 10.01 7.78 18.85
N ASP A 208 9.02 6.90 19.00
CA ASP A 208 8.53 6.47 20.32
C ASP A 208 9.61 5.69 21.08
N ILE A 209 10.36 4.84 20.37
CA ILE A 209 11.51 4.12 20.94
C ILE A 209 12.60 5.12 21.37
N GLN A 210 13.02 6.02 20.49
CA GLN A 210 14.08 6.98 20.78
C GLN A 210 13.74 7.84 21.99
N LYS A 211 12.50 8.36 22.07
CA LYS A 211 12.01 9.18 23.18
C LYS A 211 11.92 8.39 24.49
N SER A 212 11.30 7.21 24.47
CA SER A 212 11.04 6.45 25.69
C SER A 212 12.32 5.88 26.30
N PHE A 213 13.26 5.45 25.45
CA PHE A 213 14.55 4.89 25.86
C PHE A 213 15.63 5.98 26.04
N LYS A 214 15.27 7.26 25.86
CA LYS A 214 16.15 8.43 26.05
C LYS A 214 17.47 8.30 25.27
N LEU A 215 17.37 7.86 24.02
CA LEU A 215 18.52 7.67 23.16
C LEU A 215 18.95 9.00 22.54
N PHE A 216 20.23 9.35 22.67
CA PHE A 216 20.82 10.59 22.13
C PHE A 216 21.62 10.39 20.84
N GLY A 217 21.51 9.21 20.22
CA GLY A 217 22.24 8.84 19.00
C GLY A 217 21.34 8.61 17.79
N PRO A 218 21.95 8.34 16.62
CA PRO A 218 21.21 7.97 15.42
C PRO A 218 20.48 6.63 15.64
N MET A 219 19.20 6.61 15.29
CA MET A 219 18.42 5.37 15.23
C MET A 219 18.78 4.59 13.95
N PRO A 220 18.59 3.26 13.93
CA PRO A 220 18.71 2.48 12.69
C PRO A 220 17.83 3.09 11.59
N ALA A 221 18.36 3.15 10.37
CA ALA A 221 17.65 3.73 9.24
C ALA A 221 16.41 2.89 8.88
N LEU A 222 15.31 3.57 8.56
CA LEU A 222 14.10 2.91 8.07
C LEU A 222 14.31 2.44 6.63
N VAL A 223 14.21 1.13 6.40
CA VAL A 223 14.29 0.54 5.06
C VAL A 223 12.99 -0.19 4.76
N GLY A 224 12.38 0.14 3.62
CA GLY A 224 11.16 -0.52 3.17
C GLY A 224 9.92 -0.15 4.00
N THR A 225 9.08 -1.14 4.28
CA THR A 225 7.84 -0.99 5.05
C THR A 225 7.70 -2.20 5.97
N ALA A 226 7.47 -1.96 7.26
CA ALA A 226 7.32 -3.05 8.21
C ALA A 226 6.08 -3.90 7.92
N PRO A 227 6.09 -5.20 8.29
CA PRO A 227 4.96 -6.11 8.09
C PRO A 227 3.62 -5.55 8.59
N ASN A 228 3.61 -5.00 9.79
CA ASN A 228 2.43 -4.48 10.47
C ASN A 228 2.46 -2.95 10.62
N GLN A 229 3.21 -2.24 9.76
CA GLN A 229 3.24 -0.79 9.79
C GLN A 229 1.85 -0.23 9.42
N PRO A 230 1.26 0.65 10.24
CA PRO A 230 -0.01 1.29 9.89
C PRO A 230 0.10 2.12 8.62
N GLU A 231 -0.98 2.11 7.83
CA GLU A 231 -1.10 2.99 6.67
C GLU A 231 -1.01 4.46 7.13
N LYS A 232 -0.01 5.19 6.64
CA LYS A 232 0.16 6.63 6.92
C LYS A 232 -0.97 7.48 6.30
N PHE A 233 -1.71 6.94 5.34
CA PHE A 233 -2.62 7.70 4.45
C PHE A 233 -4.09 7.27 4.51
N THR A 234 -4.55 6.70 5.63
CA THR A 234 -5.97 6.30 5.80
C THR A 234 -6.94 7.47 5.58
N LYS A 235 -6.56 8.69 5.97
CA LYS A 235 -7.34 9.92 5.74
C LYS A 235 -7.35 10.36 4.27
N THR A 236 -6.32 10.01 3.51
CA THR A 236 -6.12 10.43 2.11
C THR A 236 -6.94 9.60 1.14
N ARG A 237 -7.31 8.35 1.47
CA ARG A 237 -8.12 7.50 0.57
C ARG A 237 -9.47 8.15 0.23
N ASN A 238 -10.17 8.67 1.22
CA ASN A 238 -11.46 9.34 1.00
C ASN A 238 -11.29 10.71 0.34
N GLN A 239 -10.23 11.45 0.68
CA GLN A 239 -9.88 12.69 -0.01
C GLN A 239 -9.56 12.46 -1.49
N MET A 240 -8.87 11.38 -1.81
CA MET A 240 -8.53 10.98 -3.16
C MET A 240 -9.79 10.62 -3.96
N LEU A 241 -10.76 9.93 -3.34
CA LEU A 241 -12.08 9.71 -3.93
C LEU A 241 -12.82 11.03 -4.23
N TYR A 242 -12.79 12.02 -3.32
CA TYR A 242 -13.40 13.33 -3.58
C TYR A 242 -12.68 14.10 -4.70
N HIS A 243 -11.35 14.04 -4.75
CA HIS A 243 -10.59 14.64 -5.86
C HIS A 243 -10.91 13.95 -7.19
N TRP A 244 -11.05 12.63 -7.19
CA TRP A 244 -11.43 11.87 -8.38
C TRP A 244 -12.85 12.22 -8.85
N LEU A 245 -13.80 12.31 -7.91
CA LEU A 245 -15.18 12.67 -8.22
C LEU A 245 -15.28 14.12 -8.73
N GLY A 246 -14.54 15.05 -8.11
CA GLY A 246 -14.43 16.43 -8.59
C GLY A 246 -13.81 16.52 -9.99
N PHE A 247 -12.81 15.69 -10.28
CA PHE A 247 -12.19 15.62 -11.61
C PHE A 247 -13.16 15.10 -12.67
N VAL A 248 -13.94 14.04 -12.36
CA VAL A 248 -14.98 13.53 -13.27
C VAL A 248 -16.07 14.58 -13.52
N VAL A 249 -16.54 15.26 -12.48
CA VAL A 249 -17.53 16.34 -12.61
C VAL A 249 -16.97 17.48 -13.47
N LEU A 250 -15.71 17.85 -13.28
CA LEU A 250 -15.06 18.88 -14.09
C LEU A 250 -15.00 18.49 -15.57
N ILE A 251 -14.60 17.25 -15.90
CA ILE A 251 -14.60 16.76 -17.28
C ILE A 251 -16.02 16.79 -17.86
N PHE A 252 -17.02 16.36 -17.10
CA PHE A 252 -18.41 16.38 -17.54
C PHE A 252 -18.91 17.80 -17.81
N LEU A 253 -18.59 18.77 -16.95
CA LEU A 253 -18.93 20.18 -17.15
C LEU A 253 -18.23 20.77 -18.38
N ILE A 254 -16.96 20.41 -18.62
CA ILE A 254 -16.23 20.82 -19.82
C ILE A 254 -16.90 20.24 -21.07
N GLN A 255 -17.30 18.97 -21.06
CA GLN A 255 -18.01 18.36 -22.19
C GLN A 255 -19.38 19.02 -22.45
N LEU A 256 -20.13 19.37 -21.40
CA LEU A 256 -21.38 20.12 -21.54
C LEU A 256 -21.15 21.51 -22.15
N ALA A 257 -20.12 22.23 -21.69
CA ALA A 257 -19.80 23.56 -22.19
C ALA A 257 -19.31 23.55 -23.66
N LEU A 258 -18.56 22.52 -24.06
CA LEU A 258 -18.06 22.38 -25.43
C LEU A 258 -19.07 21.75 -26.39
N GLY A 259 -19.99 20.91 -25.91
CA GLY A 259 -20.98 20.20 -26.71
C GLY A 259 -22.24 21.02 -27.05
N SER A 260 -22.44 22.20 -26.45
CA SER A 260 -23.63 23.03 -26.65
C SER A 260 -23.56 23.92 -27.89
N GLY A 261 -23.18 23.38 -29.04
CA GLY A 261 -23.26 24.08 -30.32
C GLY A 261 -24.72 24.30 -30.73
N GLN A 262 -25.18 25.54 -30.84
CA GLN A 262 -26.51 25.85 -31.38
C GLN A 262 -26.51 25.64 -32.89
N LYS A 263 -27.31 24.67 -33.39
CA LYS A 263 -27.68 24.61 -34.81
C LYS A 263 -28.72 25.68 -35.10
N ILE A 264 -28.36 26.66 -35.93
CA ILE A 264 -29.27 27.72 -36.37
C ILE A 264 -29.56 27.48 -37.85
N ASN A 265 -30.84 27.44 -38.23
CA ASN A 265 -31.23 27.39 -39.64
C ASN A 265 -31.06 28.79 -40.23
N LEU A 266 -30.07 28.98 -41.09
CA LEU A 266 -29.76 30.29 -41.69
C LEU A 266 -30.70 30.61 -42.85
N PHE A 267 -31.06 29.61 -43.66
CA PHE A 267 -31.88 29.77 -44.85
C PHE A 267 -32.40 28.41 -45.34
N GLN A 268 -33.61 28.39 -45.90
CA GLN A 268 -34.20 27.21 -46.54
C GLN A 268 -35.01 27.65 -47.76
N THR A 269 -34.75 27.04 -48.92
CA THR A 269 -35.48 27.35 -50.17
C THR A 269 -35.71 26.09 -51.00
N THR A 270 -36.66 26.18 -51.93
CA THR A 270 -36.92 25.15 -52.94
C THR A 270 -36.65 25.75 -54.31
N LEU A 271 -35.61 25.25 -54.98
CA LEU A 271 -35.27 25.67 -56.33
C LEU A 271 -35.99 24.78 -57.35
N GLN A 272 -36.68 25.41 -58.31
CA GLN A 272 -37.29 24.70 -59.43
C GLN A 272 -36.43 24.89 -60.67
N ARG A 273 -35.95 23.79 -61.27
CA ARG A 273 -35.10 23.83 -62.47
C ARG A 273 -35.78 23.11 -63.65
N PRO A 274 -35.76 23.68 -64.87
CA PRO A 274 -36.17 22.96 -66.07
C PRO A 274 -35.18 21.82 -66.38
N VAL A 275 -35.67 20.70 -66.92
CA VAL A 275 -34.89 19.48 -67.22
C VAL A 275 -33.75 19.72 -68.24
N LYS A 276 -33.74 20.85 -68.95
CA LYS A 276 -32.71 21.23 -69.93
C LYS A 276 -32.17 22.63 -69.65
N GLY A 277 -30.84 22.76 -69.65
CA GLY A 277 -30.11 24.03 -69.59
C GLY A 277 -29.19 24.13 -68.36
N ASP A 278 -28.02 24.75 -68.53
CA ASP A 278 -27.02 25.02 -67.48
C ASP A 278 -27.22 26.43 -66.89
N GLU A 279 -28.39 26.66 -66.30
CA GLU A 279 -28.67 27.91 -65.63
C GLU A 279 -28.08 27.93 -64.22
N VAL A 280 -27.21 28.91 -63.96
CA VAL A 280 -26.66 29.15 -62.62
C VAL A 280 -27.71 29.91 -61.81
N MET A 281 -28.22 29.27 -60.77
CA MET A 281 -29.17 29.89 -59.84
C MET A 281 -28.43 30.52 -58.67
N ARG A 282 -28.84 31.74 -58.32
CA ARG A 282 -28.35 32.45 -57.12
C ARG A 282 -29.43 32.41 -56.04
N THR A 283 -29.06 31.96 -54.85
CA THR A 283 -29.93 31.97 -53.67
C THR A 283 -29.91 33.34 -52.98
N GLU A 284 -30.77 33.52 -51.98
CA GLU A 284 -30.67 34.65 -51.06
C GLU A 284 -29.37 34.59 -50.25
N SER A 285 -28.85 35.75 -49.87
CA SER A 285 -27.71 35.87 -48.94
C SER A 285 -28.14 35.51 -47.52
N PHE A 286 -27.21 35.01 -46.73
CA PHE A 286 -27.38 34.76 -45.29
C PHE A 286 -26.16 35.29 -44.54
N MET A 287 -26.36 35.71 -43.29
CA MET A 287 -25.30 36.26 -42.44
C MET A 287 -24.69 35.18 -41.54
N ILE A 288 -23.37 35.12 -41.49
CA ILE A 288 -22.64 34.33 -40.47
C ILE A 288 -22.22 35.27 -39.35
N ASP A 289 -22.90 35.22 -38.21
CA ASP A 289 -22.69 36.19 -37.11
C ASP A 289 -21.47 35.89 -36.21
N LYS A 290 -20.79 34.74 -36.37
CA LYS A 290 -19.69 34.27 -35.50
C LYS A 290 -18.36 34.17 -36.24
N ASP A 291 -17.26 34.46 -35.55
CA ASP A 291 -15.90 34.52 -36.13
C ASP A 291 -15.34 33.17 -36.59
N GLN A 292 -15.95 32.04 -36.19
CA GLN A 292 -15.69 30.68 -36.70
C GLN A 292 -16.93 29.81 -36.58
N ALA A 293 -17.80 29.86 -37.58
CA ALA A 293 -19.00 29.02 -37.64
C ALA A 293 -18.77 27.77 -38.51
N ASN A 294 -19.50 26.70 -38.22
CA ASN A 294 -19.59 25.56 -39.11
C ASN A 294 -20.88 25.70 -39.93
N LEU A 295 -20.79 25.64 -41.25
CA LEU A 295 -21.95 25.63 -42.15
C LEU A 295 -22.26 24.21 -42.56
N GLU A 296 -23.53 23.83 -42.44
CA GLU A 296 -24.09 22.58 -42.94
C GLU A 296 -25.05 22.94 -44.08
N ILE A 297 -24.80 22.41 -45.29
CA ILE A 297 -25.71 22.54 -46.43
C ILE A 297 -26.37 21.19 -46.65
N SER A 298 -27.67 21.13 -46.42
CA SER A 298 -28.50 19.95 -46.70
C SER A 298 -29.21 20.14 -48.03
N ILE A 299 -28.99 19.21 -48.96
CA ILE A 299 -29.61 19.20 -50.29
C ILE A 299 -30.51 17.97 -50.36
N ALA A 300 -31.74 18.14 -50.82
CA ALA A 300 -32.65 17.04 -51.09
C ALA A 300 -33.36 17.26 -52.43
N ALA A 301 -33.53 16.19 -53.21
CA ALA A 301 -34.21 16.22 -54.49
C ALA A 301 -35.20 15.05 -54.61
N PRO A 302 -36.46 15.30 -55.03
CA PRO A 302 -37.46 14.24 -55.19
C PRO A 302 -37.20 13.42 -56.47
N LEU A 303 -36.12 12.64 -56.48
CA LEU A 303 -35.70 11.85 -57.64
C LEU A 303 -36.56 10.59 -57.81
N GLN A 304 -36.82 10.20 -59.06
CA GLN A 304 -37.43 8.93 -59.45
C GLN A 304 -36.81 8.47 -60.78
N GLN A 305 -36.08 7.34 -60.76
CA GLN A 305 -35.37 6.80 -61.93
C GLN A 305 -34.49 7.85 -62.63
N ASN A 306 -33.84 8.70 -61.83
CA ASN A 306 -33.08 9.83 -62.34
C ASN A 306 -31.96 10.22 -61.37
N TRP A 307 -31.04 11.02 -61.88
CA TRP A 307 -29.93 11.60 -61.15
C TRP A 307 -29.93 13.12 -61.26
N LEU A 308 -29.27 13.77 -60.30
CA LEU A 308 -29.04 15.20 -60.26
C LEU A 308 -27.65 15.45 -59.70
N GLU A 309 -26.82 16.12 -60.48
CA GLU A 309 -25.57 16.68 -59.98
C GLU A 309 -25.77 18.15 -59.61
N VAL A 310 -25.43 18.47 -58.37
CA VAL A 310 -25.44 19.83 -57.83
C VAL A 310 -24.01 20.29 -57.67
N VAL A 311 -23.60 21.22 -58.54
CA VAL A 311 -22.35 21.97 -58.41
C VAL A 311 -22.70 23.36 -57.92
N GLY A 312 -22.12 23.74 -56.78
CA GLY A 312 -22.37 25.02 -56.14
C GLY A 312 -21.08 25.67 -55.66
N THR A 313 -21.15 26.96 -55.39
CA THR A 313 -20.06 27.69 -54.75
C THR A 313 -20.66 28.67 -53.76
N VAL A 314 -20.21 28.60 -52.51
CA VAL A 314 -20.52 29.59 -51.48
C VAL A 314 -19.52 30.73 -51.62
N VAL A 315 -20.01 31.94 -51.82
CA VAL A 315 -19.19 33.12 -52.12
C VAL A 315 -19.51 34.25 -51.12
N PRO A 316 -18.50 34.93 -50.55
CA PRO A 316 -18.71 36.13 -49.76
C PRO A 316 -19.37 37.24 -50.59
N GLU A 317 -20.33 37.97 -50.01
CA GLU A 317 -21.11 38.98 -50.74
C GLU A 317 -20.27 40.17 -51.20
N ASP A 318 -19.23 40.52 -50.44
CA ASP A 318 -18.29 41.59 -50.77
C ASP A 318 -17.22 41.18 -51.81
N ASN A 319 -17.26 39.94 -52.30
CA ASN A 319 -16.26 39.31 -53.15
C ASN A 319 -14.81 39.40 -52.60
N GLN A 320 -14.66 39.66 -51.30
CA GLN A 320 -13.38 39.77 -50.62
C GLN A 320 -13.24 38.60 -49.64
N GLY A 321 -12.95 37.42 -50.18
CA GLY A 321 -12.70 36.24 -49.37
C GLY A 321 -12.58 34.96 -50.18
N GLN A 322 -12.40 33.84 -49.48
CA GLN A 322 -12.31 32.53 -50.10
C GLN A 322 -13.69 32.03 -50.49
N ALA A 323 -13.83 31.58 -51.74
CA ALA A 323 -15.03 30.89 -52.21
C ALA A 323 -14.91 29.38 -51.93
N PHE A 324 -15.99 28.76 -51.48
CA PHE A 324 -16.04 27.34 -51.15
C PHE A 324 -16.91 26.60 -52.17
N GLY A 325 -16.25 25.93 -53.11
CA GLY A 325 -16.91 25.08 -54.11
C GLY A 325 -17.34 23.75 -53.52
N PHE A 326 -18.47 23.22 -53.99
CA PHE A 326 -18.90 21.86 -53.68
C PHE A 326 -19.59 21.22 -54.88
N GLN A 327 -19.54 19.90 -54.90
CA GLN A 327 -20.16 19.06 -55.92
C GLN A 327 -20.75 17.83 -55.24
N ARG A 328 -22.01 17.54 -55.50
CA ARG A 328 -22.72 16.36 -54.99
C ARG A 328 -23.61 15.78 -56.08
N GLU A 329 -23.53 14.47 -56.23
CA GLU A 329 -24.45 13.69 -57.06
C GLU A 329 -25.52 13.08 -56.16
N LEU A 330 -26.78 13.25 -56.56
CA LEU A 330 -27.95 12.62 -55.98
C LEU A 330 -28.54 11.69 -57.04
N ALA A 331 -28.92 10.47 -56.65
CA ALA A 331 -29.46 9.49 -57.57
C ALA A 331 -30.51 8.62 -56.88
N ARG A 332 -31.61 8.34 -57.60
CA ARG A 332 -32.56 7.29 -57.22
C ARG A 332 -32.86 6.37 -58.39
N TYR A 333 -32.41 5.13 -58.27
CA TYR A 333 -32.70 4.03 -59.18
C TYR A 333 -33.18 2.82 -58.39
N THR A 334 -34.35 2.30 -58.76
CA THR A 334 -34.97 1.14 -58.10
C THR A 334 -35.42 0.13 -59.14
N TYR A 335 -34.91 -1.08 -59.10
CA TYR A 335 -35.26 -2.14 -60.06
C TYR A 335 -35.92 -3.30 -59.31
N GLU A 336 -36.96 -3.90 -59.91
CA GLU A 336 -37.79 -4.93 -59.24
C GLU A 336 -37.02 -6.20 -58.87
N GLU A 337 -35.92 -6.51 -59.57
CA GLU A 337 -35.15 -7.77 -59.41
C GLU A 337 -33.65 -7.57 -59.14
N ALA A 338 -33.18 -6.34 -58.85
CA ALA A 338 -31.74 -6.07 -58.67
C ALA A 338 -31.32 -5.89 -57.20
N GLU A 339 -30.14 -6.42 -56.85
CA GLU A 339 -29.48 -6.18 -55.56
C GLU A 339 -28.87 -4.77 -55.44
N ASP A 340 -28.64 -4.08 -56.56
CA ASP A 340 -27.92 -2.80 -56.64
C ASP A 340 -28.86 -1.58 -56.78
N ASN A 341 -29.83 -1.45 -55.87
CA ASN A 341 -30.65 -0.24 -55.78
C ASN A 341 -29.83 0.94 -55.25
N VAL A 342 -29.92 2.10 -55.92
CA VAL A 342 -29.28 3.34 -55.47
C VAL A 342 -30.34 4.27 -54.90
N VAL A 343 -30.23 4.59 -53.61
CA VAL A 343 -31.14 5.53 -52.92
C VAL A 343 -30.29 6.58 -52.20
N GLN A 344 -29.97 7.65 -52.92
CA GLN A 344 -29.27 8.83 -52.40
C GLN A 344 -29.97 10.09 -52.92
N ASP A 345 -31.13 10.39 -52.33
CA ASP A 345 -31.97 11.54 -52.68
C ASP A 345 -31.65 12.80 -51.85
N SER A 346 -30.74 12.68 -50.89
CA SER A 346 -30.24 13.80 -50.09
C SER A 346 -28.74 13.70 -49.80
N ALA A 347 -28.11 14.84 -49.50
CA ALA A 347 -26.72 14.92 -49.09
C ALA A 347 -26.49 16.10 -48.14
N ASP A 348 -25.68 15.87 -47.10
CA ASP A 348 -25.19 16.90 -46.19
C ASP A 348 -23.73 17.24 -46.48
N LEU A 349 -23.44 18.53 -46.52
CA LEU A 349 -22.12 19.11 -46.76
C LEU A 349 -21.70 19.93 -45.55
N PHE A 350 -20.53 19.65 -45.00
CA PHE A 350 -20.01 20.35 -43.82
C PHE A 350 -18.79 21.21 -44.17
N PHE A 351 -18.87 22.49 -43.88
CA PHE A 351 -17.78 23.47 -44.04
C PHE A 351 -17.39 24.02 -42.67
N PRO A 352 -16.30 23.51 -42.07
CA PRO A 352 -15.87 23.95 -40.74
C PRO A 352 -15.12 25.28 -40.82
N HIS A 353 -15.19 26.08 -39.73
CA HIS A 353 -14.41 27.31 -39.55
C HIS A 353 -14.61 28.39 -40.62
N LEU A 354 -15.84 28.60 -41.09
CA LEU A 354 -16.16 29.72 -41.95
C LEU A 354 -16.03 31.05 -41.19
N PRO A 355 -15.42 32.07 -41.82
CA PRO A 355 -15.28 33.40 -41.21
C PRO A 355 -16.64 34.08 -41.08
N LYS A 356 -16.71 35.04 -40.16
CA LYS A 356 -17.85 35.95 -40.03
C LYS A 356 -18.01 36.75 -41.32
N GLY A 357 -19.24 36.88 -41.82
CA GLY A 357 -19.52 37.53 -43.11
C GLY A 357 -20.98 37.41 -43.49
#